data_AF-A0A7W0G9K3-F1
#
_entry.id   AF-A0A7W0G9K3-F1
#
_cell.length_a   1.000
_cell.length_b   1.000
_cell.length_c   1.000
_cell.angle_alpha   90.00
_cell.angle_beta   90.00
_cell.angle_gamma   90.00
#
_symmetry.space_group_name_H-M   'P 1'
#
loop_
_entity.id
_entity.type
_entity.pdbx_description
1 polymer ?
#
loop_
_entity_poly.entity_id
_entity_poly.type
_entity_poly.pdbx_seq_one_letter_code
_entity_poly.pdbx_strand_id
1 'polypeptide(L)'
;MPLTRRLQILLDEERHERLQRASRERRQSVGALVRAAIDQALPGDEERRRLAGNAILEAEPMDVPADPADLRRELDEARAGGL
;
A
#
# COMPACT_ATOMS: atom_id res chain seq x y z
N MET A 1 -20.27 3.47 -4.99
CA MET A 1 -20.74 2.11 -4.66
C MET A 1 -21.59 2.14 -3.40
N PRO A 2 -22.73 1.45 -3.34
CA PRO A 2 -23.58 1.40 -2.15
C PRO A 2 -22.90 0.64 -1.00
N LEU A 3 -23.15 1.05 0.25
CA LEU A 3 -22.65 0.35 1.44
C LEU A 3 -23.56 -0.86 1.76
N THR A 4 -23.04 -2.08 1.67
CA THR A 4 -23.82 -3.32 1.78
C THR A 4 -23.46 -4.21 2.98
N ARG A 5 -22.44 -3.84 3.75
CA ARG A 5 -21.92 -4.59 4.91
C ARG A 5 -21.75 -3.69 6.12
N ARG A 6 -22.06 -4.20 7.32
CA ARG A 6 -21.87 -3.50 8.60
C ARG A 6 -20.70 -4.12 9.35
N LEU A 7 -19.83 -3.26 9.87
CA LEU A 7 -18.68 -3.63 10.70
C LEU A 7 -18.96 -3.23 12.17
N GLN A 8 -18.66 -4.12 13.11
CA GLN A 8 -18.63 -3.83 14.54
C GLN A 8 -17.26 -4.25 15.06
N ILE A 9 -16.53 -3.32 15.68
CA ILE A 9 -15.19 -3.54 16.24
C ILE A 9 -15.13 -2.90 17.62
N LEU A 10 -14.43 -3.55 18.54
CA LEU A 10 -14.10 -2.98 19.84
C LEU A 10 -12.77 -2.25 19.75
N LEU A 11 -12.73 -1.05 20.32
CA LEU A 11 -11.52 -0.23 20.45
C LEU A 11 -11.27 0.00 21.93
N ASP A 12 -9.99 0.14 22.30
CA ASP A 12 -9.65 0.76 23.58
C ASP A 12 -10.00 2.25 23.57
N GLU A 13 -10.00 2.85 24.77
CA GLU A 13 -10.36 4.26 24.96
C GLU A 13 -9.47 5.19 24.15
N GLU A 14 -8.16 4.97 24.17
CA GLU A 14 -7.18 5.82 23.47
C GLU A 14 -7.46 5.86 21.95
N ARG A 15 -7.69 4.70 21.33
CA ARG A 15 -8.02 4.60 19.91
C ARG A 15 -9.40 5.20 19.62
N HIS A 16 -10.37 5.03 20.51
CA HIS A 16 -11.69 5.64 20.36
C HIS A 16 -11.59 7.17 20.34
N GLU A 17 -10.92 7.76 21.34
CA GLU A 17 -10.73 9.20 21.44
C GLU A 17 -9.98 9.78 20.24
N ARG A 18 -8.90 9.10 19.80
CA ARG A 18 -8.13 9.50 18.61
C ARG A 18 -9.01 9.54 17.37
N LEU A 19 -9.89 8.56 17.19
CA LEU A 19 -10.79 8.48 16.05
C LEU A 19 -11.87 9.56 16.08
N GLN A 20 -12.42 9.84 17.26
CA GLN A 20 -13.40 10.92 17.47
C GLN A 20 -12.79 12.31 17.19
N ARG A 21 -11.56 12.54 17.67
CA ARG A 21 -10.83 13.78 17.41
C ARG A 21 -10.58 13.97 15.91
N ALA A 22 -10.07 12.95 15.23
CA ALA A 22 -9.86 13.01 13.78
C ALA A 22 -11.17 13.26 13.00
N SER A 23 -12.28 12.68 13.45
CA SER A 23 -13.61 12.89 12.86
C SER A 23 -14.04 14.36 12.94
N ARG A 24 -13.83 15.00 14.10
CA ARG A 24 -14.15 16.42 14.32
C ARG A 24 -13.24 17.34 13.50
N GLU A 25 -11.93 17.10 13.54
CA GLU A 25 -10.94 17.91 12.81
C GLU A 25 -11.19 17.91 11.30
N ARG A 26 -11.49 16.73 10.74
CA ARG A 26 -11.73 16.57 9.29
C ARG A 26 -13.19 16.81 8.87
N ARG A 27 -14.09 17.06 9.83
CA ARG A 27 -15.55 17.19 9.61
C ARG A 27 -16.14 16.02 8.82
N GLN A 28 -15.66 14.81 9.12
CA GLN A 28 -16.06 13.57 8.45
C GLN A 28 -16.58 12.59 9.47
N SER A 29 -17.55 11.75 9.11
CA SER A 29 -18.02 10.69 10.01
C SER A 29 -16.90 9.68 10.30
N VAL A 30 -16.95 9.06 11.48
CA VAL A 30 -16.04 7.96 11.86
C VAL A 30 -16.04 6.86 10.77
N GLY A 31 -17.21 6.50 10.25
CA GLY A 31 -17.30 5.52 9.17
C GLY A 31 -16.60 5.95 7.88
N ALA A 32 -16.59 7.24 7.55
CA ALA A 32 -15.85 7.75 6.39
C ALA A 32 -14.34 7.66 6.62
N LEU A 33 -13.86 7.99 7.82
CA LEU A 33 -12.45 7.86 8.19
C LEU A 33 -11.98 6.41 8.17
N VAL A 34 -12.77 5.48 8.71
CA VAL A 34 -12.43 4.04 8.70
C VAL A 34 -12.33 3.54 7.26
N ARG A 35 -13.27 3.92 6.37
CA ARG A 35 -13.19 3.54 4.95
C ARG A 35 -11.95 4.10 4.27
N ALA A 36 -11.63 5.39 4.46
CA ALA A 36 -10.43 5.99 3.89
C ALA A 36 -9.13 5.32 4.41
N ALA A 37 -9.09 4.98 5.70
CA ALA A 37 -7.97 4.25 6.29
C ALA A 37 -7.84 2.83 5.72
N ILE A 38 -8.97 2.15 5.44
CA ILE A 38 -8.97 0.86 4.75
C ILE A 38 -8.42 1.01 3.33
N ASP A 39 -8.90 1.98 2.56
CA ASP A 39 -8.42 2.18 1.18
C ASP A 39 -6.92 2.48 1.13
N GLN A 40 -6.40 3.21 2.13
CA GLN A 40 -4.97 3.50 2.26
C GLN A 40 -4.14 2.29 2.72
N ALA A 41 -4.62 1.53 3.71
CA ALA A 41 -3.88 0.41 4.29
C ALA A 41 -4.01 -0.88 3.45
N LEU A 42 -5.12 -1.04 2.73
CA LEU A 42 -5.47 -2.19 1.91
C LEU A 42 -5.87 -1.72 0.50
N PRO A 43 -4.95 -1.11 -0.26
CA PRO A 43 -5.24 -0.63 -1.60
C PRO A 43 -5.77 -1.76 -2.47
N GLY A 44 -6.78 -1.45 -3.29
CA GLY A 44 -7.31 -2.38 -4.29
C GLY A 44 -6.23 -2.81 -5.29
N ASP A 45 -6.47 -3.90 -6.02
CA ASP A 45 -5.47 -4.48 -6.94
C ASP A 45 -5.07 -3.51 -8.07
N GLU A 46 -5.97 -2.64 -8.51
CA GLU A 46 -5.67 -1.61 -9.52
C GLU A 46 -4.75 -0.53 -8.95
N GLU A 47 -5.05 -0.03 -7.75
CA GLU A 47 -4.23 0.97 -7.07
C GLU A 47 -2.85 0.40 -6.70
N ARG A 48 -2.78 -0.85 -6.24
CA ARG A 48 -1.50 -1.55 -6.03
C ARG A 48 -0.67 -1.64 -7.31
N ARG A 49 -1.29 -2.01 -8.43
CA ARG A 49 -0.62 -2.06 -9.74
C ARG A 49 -0.12 -0.68 -10.17
N ARG A 50 -0.94 0.35 -9.99
CA ARG A 50 -0.58 1.74 -10.30
C ARG A 50 0.61 2.21 -9.47
N LEU A 51 0.58 1.98 -8.15
CA LEU A 51 1.67 2.35 -7.24
C LEU A 51 2.97 1.59 -7.57
N ALA A 52 2.88 0.29 -7.87
CA ALA A 52 4.04 -0.49 -8.30
C ALA A 52 4.61 0.01 -9.64
N GLY A 53 3.75 0.35 -10.60
CA GLY A 53 4.17 0.94 -11.87
C GLY A 53 4.86 2.28 -11.69
N ASN A 54 4.30 3.17 -10.87
CA ASN A 54 4.93 4.45 -10.54
C ASN A 54 6.30 4.26 -9.88
N ALA A 55 6.41 3.33 -8.92
CA ALA A 55 7.69 3.05 -8.28
C ALA A 55 8.77 2.59 -9.27
N ILE A 56 8.41 1.80 -10.29
CA ILE A 56 9.33 1.39 -11.36
C ILE A 56 9.73 2.58 -12.24
N LEU A 57 8.77 3.44 -12.59
CA LEU A 57 9.02 4.60 -13.47
C LEU A 57 9.78 5.72 -12.76
N GLU A 58 9.60 5.88 -11.45
CA GLU A 58 10.28 6.87 -10.61
C GLU A 58 11.66 6.39 -10.14
N ALA A 59 11.99 5.11 -10.32
CA ALA A 59 13.30 4.58 -9.96
C ALA A 59 14.40 5.24 -10.80
N GLU A 60 15.53 5.52 -10.17
CA GLU A 60 16.71 6.00 -10.88
C GLU A 60 17.15 4.94 -11.91
N PRO A 61 17.47 5.34 -13.17
CA PRO A 61 17.99 4.41 -14.15
C PRO A 61 19.19 3.65 -13.61
N MET A 62 19.07 2.33 -13.54
CA MET A 62 20.16 1.47 -13.12
C MET A 62 20.99 1.02 -14.33
N ASP A 63 22.30 0.97 -14.15
CA ASP A 63 23.20 0.42 -15.16
C ASP A 63 22.95 -1.09 -15.25
N VAL A 64 22.57 -1.57 -16.43
CA VAL A 64 22.26 -2.97 -16.71
C VAL A 64 23.10 -3.47 -17.88
N PRO A 65 23.52 -4.74 -17.88
CA PRO A 65 24.22 -5.32 -19.01
C PRO A 65 23.45 -5.13 -20.32
N ALA A 66 24.17 -4.81 -21.40
CA ALA A 66 23.57 -4.59 -22.72
C ALA A 66 22.92 -5.86 -23.29
N ASP A 67 23.43 -7.04 -22.93
CA ASP A 67 22.85 -8.33 -23.27
C ASP A 67 21.95 -8.84 -22.12
N PRO A 68 20.65 -9.05 -22.36
CA PRO A 68 19.75 -9.67 -21.39
C PRO A 68 20.21 -11.04 -20.88
N ALA A 69 20.99 -11.80 -21.65
CA ALA A 69 21.52 -13.08 -21.22
C ALA A 69 22.55 -12.93 -20.10
N ASP A 70 23.33 -11.85 -20.12
CA ASP A 70 24.34 -11.55 -19.11
C ASP A 70 23.67 -11.17 -17.78
N LEU A 71 22.67 -10.29 -17.83
CA LEU A 71 21.85 -9.92 -16.66
C LEU A 71 21.17 -11.15 -16.04
N ARG A 72 20.68 -12.07 -16.87
CA ARG A 72 20.07 -13.31 -16.36
C ARG A 72 21.08 -14.17 -15.61
N ARG A 73 22.31 -14.32 -16.13
CA ARG A 73 23.37 -15.08 -15.43
C ARG A 73 23.72 -14.44 -14.09
N GLU A 74 23.89 -13.11 -14.06
CA GLU A 74 24.15 -12.38 -12.80
C GLU A 74 23.05 -12.61 -11.75
N LEU A 75 21.77 -12.57 -12.15
CA LEU A 75 20.64 -12.83 -11.25
C LEU A 75 20.58 -14.28 -10.77
N ASP A 76 20.88 -15.24 -11.65
CA ASP A 76 20.91 -16.65 -11.31
C ASP A 76 22.08 -16.95 -10.34
N GLU A 77 23.24 -16.33 -10.54
CA GLU A 77 24.40 -16.39 -9.62
C GLU A 77 24.10 -15.77 -8.26
N ALA A 78 23.49 -14.57 -8.23
CA ALA A 78 23.10 -13.90 -6.98
C ALA A 78 22.07 -14.72 -6.18
N ARG A 79 21.13 -15.39 -6.86
CA ARG A 79 20.15 -16.28 -6.22
C ARG A 79 20.75 -17.61 -5.76
N ALA A 80 21.73 -18.13 -6.48
CA ALA A 80 22.44 -19.35 -6.11
C ALA A 80 23.43 -19.11 -4.95
N GLY A 81 23.96 -17.89 -4.83
CA GLY A 81 24.86 -17.46 -3.75
C GLY A 81 24.19 -16.86 -2.52
N GLY A 82 22.87 -16.63 -2.54
CA GLY A 82 22.17 -15.87 -1.50
C GLY A 82 21.61 -16.70 -0.34
N LEU A 83 22.44 -16.91 0.68
CA LEU A 83 22.32 -16.19 1.97
C LEU A 83 23.69 -15.61 2.32
#